data_AF-A0A2G8K788-F1
#
_entry.id   AF-A0A2G8K788-F1
#
_cell.length_a   1.000
_cell.length_b   1.000
_cell.length_c   1.000
_cell.angle_alpha   90.00
_cell.angle_beta   90.00
_cell.angle_gamma   90.00
#
_symmetry.space_group_name_H-M   'P 1'
#
loop_
_entity.id
_entity.type
_entity.pdbx_description
1 polymer ?
#
loop_
_entity_poly.entity_id
_entity_poly.type
_entity_poly.pdbx_seq_one_letter_code
_entity_poly.pdbx_strand_id
1 'polypeptide(L)'
;MLTRNGHLGRSKTDCNKLGRSDWNESPWSACSATCDGIETRVVTCIEQENGVQCNANCGQGIQTRTVDCELNNVPVADTLCNPVTRPPATMLCNVGSCNWITGAFGTCSVTCGSGIQTRSVTCINGLGIAVANSNCPTPMPAVTRICIPGPCNSPQWFAGPFGDCNANCGQGMQTRTVSCVLNNVPVADTMCNPVTRPPATQLCNVGSCNWITGAFGTCSITCGSGIQTRSVTCFNGLGITVANSNCPTPMPADTRICNPGPCNSPQWFAGPFGDCSTKCGKGMQRRLVECRIGNLVADDIECERLKMPHRKQVCISLRCLLGNDCELLDNPFIRRGL
;
A
#
# COMPACT_ATOMS: atom_id res chain seq x y z
N MET A 1 28.02 -1.09 -28.41
CA MET A 1 28.64 0.19 -28.81
C MET A 1 29.11 0.87 -27.53
N LEU A 2 30.41 0.82 -27.24
CA LEU A 2 31.03 1.39 -26.04
C LEU A 2 31.49 2.80 -26.36
N THR A 3 30.77 3.81 -25.86
CA THR A 3 31.17 5.21 -25.96
C THR A 3 32.10 5.56 -24.82
N ARG A 4 33.35 5.84 -25.18
CA ARG A 4 34.45 6.27 -24.33
C ARG A 4 34.37 7.79 -24.20
N ASN A 5 33.75 8.31 -23.14
CA ASN A 5 33.80 9.74 -22.85
C ASN A 5 34.85 10.00 -21.77
N GLY A 6 36.04 10.42 -22.22
CA GLY A 6 37.07 10.96 -21.36
C GLY A 6 36.89 12.46 -21.13
N HIS A 7 37.17 12.91 -19.92
CA HIS A 7 37.70 14.23 -19.53
C HIS A 7 37.94 14.15 -18.01
N LEU A 8 39.17 14.04 -17.50
CA LEU A 8 40.12 15.14 -17.26
C LEU A 8 41.55 14.60 -16.94
N GLY A 9 41.94 13.47 -17.53
CA GLY A 9 43.34 13.02 -17.55
C GLY A 9 43.99 13.42 -18.86
N ARG A 10 45.19 14.01 -18.84
CA ARG A 10 45.93 14.40 -20.06
C ARG A 10 45.96 13.23 -21.06
N SER A 11 45.84 13.57 -22.34
CA SER A 11 45.79 12.61 -23.43
C SER A 11 47.14 11.90 -23.60
N LYS A 12 47.15 10.69 -24.15
CA LYS A 12 48.38 9.98 -24.58
C LYS A 12 49.26 10.82 -25.52
N THR A 13 48.67 11.78 -26.22
CA THR A 13 49.36 12.77 -27.07
C THR A 13 50.17 13.81 -26.30
N ASP A 14 49.98 13.98 -24.99
CA ASP A 14 50.69 15.00 -24.19
C ASP A 14 52.05 14.53 -23.68
N CYS A 15 52.29 13.22 -23.43
CA CYS A 15 53.65 12.75 -23.06
C CYS A 15 54.63 12.89 -24.25
N ASN A 16 54.16 12.79 -25.51
CA ASN A 16 55.03 12.91 -26.71
C ASN A 16 55.53 14.35 -26.98
N LYS A 17 54.94 15.38 -26.37
CA LYS A 17 55.43 16.76 -26.48
C LYS A 17 56.70 17.02 -25.65
N LEU A 18 57.10 16.06 -24.82
CA LEU A 18 58.26 16.13 -23.93
C LEU A 18 59.52 15.41 -24.47
N GLY A 19 59.48 14.91 -25.72
CA GLY A 19 60.68 14.38 -26.38
C GLY A 19 61.25 13.07 -25.80
N ARG A 20 60.50 12.35 -24.96
CA ARG A 20 60.78 11.00 -24.42
C ARG A 20 59.56 10.57 -23.61
N SER A 21 59.08 9.34 -23.76
CA SER A 21 58.25 8.71 -22.72
C SER A 21 57.86 7.28 -23.07
N ASP A 22 58.14 6.37 -22.15
CA ASP A 22 57.25 5.24 -21.90
C ASP A 22 56.23 5.65 -20.81
N TRP A 23 55.18 4.87 -20.56
CA TRP A 23 54.10 5.21 -19.62
C TRP A 23 53.78 4.07 -18.67
N ASN A 24 53.48 4.40 -17.41
CA ASN A 24 52.93 3.45 -16.46
C ASN A 24 51.47 3.78 -16.14
N GLU A 25 50.61 2.75 -16.15
CA GLU A 25 49.19 2.85 -15.84
C GLU A 25 48.95 2.22 -14.46
N SER A 26 48.36 2.98 -13.53
CA SER A 26 47.90 2.39 -12.27
C SER A 26 46.73 1.43 -12.53
N PRO A 27 46.44 0.51 -11.58
CA PRO A 27 45.18 -0.23 -11.58
C PRO A 27 43.98 0.74 -11.61
N TRP A 28 42.88 0.31 -12.22
CA TRP A 28 41.62 1.04 -12.22
C TRP A 28 41.05 1.16 -10.80
N SER A 29 40.44 2.31 -10.49
CA SER A 29 39.65 2.46 -9.28
C SER A 29 38.43 1.55 -9.33
N ALA A 30 37.89 1.20 -8.16
CA ALA A 30 36.58 0.57 -8.10
C ALA A 30 35.52 1.46 -8.77
N CYS A 31 34.55 0.84 -9.43
CA CYS A 31 33.46 1.53 -10.12
C CYS A 31 32.64 2.36 -9.13
N SER A 32 32.36 3.63 -9.47
CA SER A 32 31.69 4.57 -8.57
C SER A 32 30.22 4.22 -8.27
N ALA A 33 29.64 3.25 -8.98
CA ALA A 33 28.27 2.77 -8.80
C ALA A 33 28.11 1.35 -9.40
N THR A 34 27.04 0.64 -9.04
CA THR A 34 26.69 -0.69 -9.56
C THR A 34 26.24 -0.68 -11.04
N CYS A 35 25.69 0.44 -11.53
CA CYS A 35 25.31 0.66 -12.93
C CYS A 35 25.77 2.06 -13.38
N ASP A 36 26.24 2.22 -14.62
CA ASP A 36 26.70 3.49 -15.23
C ASP A 36 27.78 4.25 -14.42
N GLY A 37 28.54 3.55 -13.59
CA GLY A 37 29.61 4.13 -12.78
C GLY A 37 30.85 4.51 -13.61
N ILE A 38 31.69 5.34 -13.02
CA ILE A 38 32.92 5.83 -13.62
C ILE A 38 34.11 5.20 -12.89
N GLU A 39 35.02 4.63 -13.66
CA GLU A 39 36.33 4.19 -13.17
C GLU A 39 37.40 5.20 -13.59
N THR A 40 38.33 5.46 -12.68
CA THR A 40 39.44 6.38 -12.89
C THR A 40 40.75 5.66 -12.62
N ARG A 41 41.81 6.06 -13.32
CA ARG A 41 43.17 5.58 -13.06
C ARG A 41 44.17 6.68 -13.31
N VAL A 42 45.29 6.56 -12.64
CA VAL A 42 46.38 7.52 -12.75
C VAL A 42 47.34 7.02 -13.83
N VAL A 43 47.68 7.90 -14.77
CA VAL A 43 48.69 7.67 -15.78
C VAL A 43 49.87 8.55 -15.44
N THR A 44 51.04 7.93 -15.25
CA THR A 44 52.30 8.62 -14.95
C THR A 44 53.27 8.42 -16.10
N CYS A 45 53.78 9.51 -16.70
CA CYS A 45 54.89 9.39 -17.65
C CYS A 45 56.14 8.94 -16.84
N ILE A 46 56.87 7.93 -17.33
CA ILE A 46 58.12 7.46 -16.71
C ILE A 46 59.31 7.95 -17.53
N GLU A 47 60.34 8.41 -16.84
CA GLU A 47 61.57 8.89 -17.46
C GLU A 47 62.45 7.70 -17.90
N GLN A 48 62.92 7.72 -19.15
CA GLN A 48 64.11 6.96 -19.50
C GLN A 48 65.32 7.68 -18.89
N GLU A 49 66.01 6.99 -17.98
CA GLU A 49 67.28 7.40 -17.37
C GLU A 49 68.16 8.07 -18.42
N ASN A 50 68.25 9.42 -18.33
CA ASN A 50 69.33 10.29 -18.81
C ASN A 50 68.81 11.74 -18.92
N GLY A 51 68.44 12.36 -17.79
CA GLY A 51 67.93 13.73 -17.75
C GLY A 51 67.53 14.25 -16.36
N VAL A 52 68.53 14.51 -15.50
CA VAL A 52 68.59 15.66 -14.56
C VAL A 52 67.25 16.12 -13.93
N GLN A 53 66.87 15.54 -12.79
CA GLN A 53 65.72 15.98 -11.99
C GLN A 53 65.98 17.35 -11.32
N CYS A 54 64.97 18.23 -11.33
CA CYS A 54 64.98 19.48 -10.55
C CYS A 54 64.84 19.15 -9.05
N ASN A 55 65.69 19.73 -8.20
CA ASN A 55 65.65 19.43 -6.77
C ASN A 55 64.47 20.08 -6.02
N ALA A 56 63.80 21.06 -6.62
CA ALA A 56 62.67 21.76 -6.02
C ALA A 56 61.36 21.09 -6.40
N ASN A 57 60.49 20.86 -5.41
CA ASN A 57 59.14 20.33 -5.65
C ASN A 57 58.23 21.36 -6.34
N CYS A 58 58.46 22.66 -6.10
CA CYS A 58 57.65 23.78 -6.61
C CYS A 58 58.53 25.01 -6.84
N GLY A 59 58.14 25.87 -7.77
CA GLY A 59 58.82 27.13 -8.03
C GLY A 59 60.23 26.93 -8.58
N GLN A 60 61.16 27.79 -8.17
CA GLN A 60 62.54 27.78 -8.64
C GLN A 60 63.37 26.71 -7.92
N GLY A 61 64.20 26.01 -8.66
CA GLY A 61 65.13 25.01 -8.14
C GLY A 61 66.41 24.94 -8.95
N ILE A 62 67.22 23.93 -8.63
CA ILE A 62 68.49 23.66 -9.30
C ILE A 62 68.46 22.22 -9.83
N GLN A 63 68.90 22.09 -11.08
CA GLN A 63 69.06 20.81 -11.77
C GLN A 63 70.56 20.59 -12.04
N THR A 64 71.09 19.41 -11.74
CA THR A 64 72.52 19.09 -11.88
C THR A 64 72.75 18.14 -13.04
N ARG A 65 73.58 18.56 -14.00
CA ARG A 65 74.00 17.77 -15.17
C ARG A 65 75.47 17.39 -15.07
N THR A 66 75.83 16.27 -15.69
CA THR A 66 77.25 15.97 -15.97
C THR A 66 77.77 16.92 -17.04
N VAL A 67 79.00 17.36 -16.88
CA VAL A 67 79.73 18.22 -17.84
C VAL A 67 81.01 17.49 -18.17
N ASP A 68 81.04 16.92 -19.36
CA ASP A 68 82.13 16.09 -19.87
C ASP A 68 82.93 16.87 -20.92
N CYS A 69 84.25 16.67 -20.92
CA CYS A 69 85.15 17.26 -21.90
C CYS A 69 85.13 16.41 -23.18
N GLU A 70 84.86 17.01 -24.34
CA GLU A 70 84.77 16.29 -25.62
C GLU A 70 85.63 16.93 -26.71
N LEU A 71 86.23 16.10 -27.57
CA LEU A 71 86.92 16.52 -28.79
C LEU A 71 86.36 15.69 -29.97
N ASN A 72 85.79 16.36 -30.98
CA ASN A 72 85.11 15.70 -32.10
C ASN A 72 84.03 14.69 -31.68
N ASN A 73 83.18 15.05 -30.69
CA ASN A 73 82.13 14.20 -30.10
C ASN A 73 82.64 12.92 -29.40
N VAL A 74 83.91 12.90 -28.99
CA VAL A 74 84.48 11.80 -28.21
C VAL A 74 84.86 12.33 -26.82
N PRO A 75 84.45 11.66 -25.72
CA PRO A 75 84.85 12.03 -24.38
C PRO A 75 86.37 11.92 -24.21
N VAL A 76 86.99 12.98 -23.70
CA VAL A 76 88.42 13.06 -23.42
C VAL A 76 88.65 13.50 -21.97
N ALA A 77 89.89 13.40 -21.50
CA ALA A 77 90.25 13.79 -20.13
C ALA A 77 89.96 15.28 -19.88
N ASP A 78 89.36 15.60 -18.73
CA ASP A 78 88.92 16.96 -18.36
C ASP A 78 90.07 17.99 -18.38
N THR A 79 91.31 17.52 -18.18
CA THR A 79 92.55 18.33 -18.25
C THR A 79 92.87 18.87 -19.65
N LEU A 80 92.27 18.31 -20.70
CA LEU A 80 92.45 18.75 -22.09
C LEU A 80 91.47 19.87 -22.48
N CYS A 81 90.44 20.12 -21.66
CA CYS A 81 89.53 21.24 -21.83
C CYS A 81 89.98 22.46 -21.04
N ASN A 82 89.66 23.65 -21.54
CA ASN A 82 89.94 24.90 -20.82
C ASN A 82 88.98 25.04 -19.62
N PRO A 83 89.49 25.09 -18.38
CA PRO A 83 88.66 25.18 -17.19
C PRO A 83 87.89 26.52 -17.09
N VAL A 84 88.37 27.58 -17.73
CA VAL A 84 87.71 28.90 -17.75
C VAL A 84 86.42 28.89 -18.57
N THR A 85 86.33 28.02 -19.58
CA THR A 85 85.16 27.90 -20.46
C THR A 85 84.23 26.75 -20.07
N ARG A 86 84.47 26.10 -18.92
CA ARG A 86 83.67 24.96 -18.44
C ARG A 86 82.24 25.44 -18.15
N PRO A 87 81.21 24.89 -18.82
CA PRO A 87 79.82 25.25 -18.53
C PRO A 87 79.43 24.91 -17.08
N PRO A 88 78.51 25.67 -16.46
CA PRO A 88 78.05 25.36 -15.11
C PRO A 88 77.32 24.01 -15.10
N ALA A 89 77.76 23.10 -14.24
CA ALA A 89 77.13 21.80 -14.02
C ALA A 89 75.73 21.92 -13.39
N THR A 90 75.40 23.08 -12.84
CA THR A 90 74.07 23.41 -12.33
C THR A 90 73.34 24.35 -13.29
N MET A 91 72.03 24.14 -13.43
CA MET A 91 71.14 25.08 -14.12
C MET A 91 69.93 25.38 -13.23
N LEU A 92 69.37 26.58 -13.38
CA LEU A 92 68.09 26.91 -12.76
C LEU A 92 66.95 26.18 -13.49
N CYS A 93 66.01 25.65 -12.72
CA CYS A 93 64.77 25.07 -13.21
C CYS A 93 63.58 25.75 -12.53
N ASN A 94 62.44 25.83 -13.22
CA ASN A 94 61.19 26.31 -12.64
C ASN A 94 60.09 25.26 -12.85
N VAL A 95 59.68 24.63 -11.76
CA VAL A 95 58.66 23.57 -11.74
C VAL A 95 57.24 24.17 -11.73
N GLY A 96 57.12 25.49 -11.53
CA GLY A 96 55.84 26.17 -11.39
C GLY A 96 55.24 26.02 -9.98
N SER A 97 54.21 26.80 -9.70
CA SER A 97 53.59 26.84 -8.38
C SER A 97 52.85 25.54 -8.05
N CYS A 98 52.93 25.13 -6.79
CA CYS A 98 52.14 24.01 -6.29
C CYS A 98 50.72 24.44 -5.94
N ASN A 99 49.76 23.65 -6.41
CA ASN A 99 48.34 23.94 -6.28
C ASN A 99 47.58 22.70 -5.85
N TRP A 100 46.50 22.91 -5.09
CA TRP A 100 45.57 21.85 -4.75
C TRP A 100 44.71 21.48 -5.96
N ILE A 101 44.60 20.19 -6.22
CA ILE A 101 43.57 19.64 -7.07
C ILE A 101 42.57 18.85 -6.22
N THR A 102 41.28 19.04 -6.49
CA THR A 102 40.20 18.37 -5.75
C THR A 102 39.36 17.52 -6.70
N GLY A 103 39.08 16.29 -6.32
CA GLY A 103 38.07 15.46 -6.99
C GLY A 103 36.64 15.90 -6.66
N ALA A 104 35.67 15.26 -7.33
CA ALA A 104 34.26 15.38 -6.96
C ALA A 104 34.02 14.73 -5.59
N PHE A 105 33.00 15.23 -4.87
CA PHE A 105 32.50 14.54 -3.68
C PHE A 105 31.82 13.23 -4.07
N GLY A 106 32.14 12.16 -3.34
CA GLY A 106 31.48 10.87 -3.47
C GLY A 106 30.03 10.88 -2.99
N THR A 107 29.41 9.70 -2.92
CA THR A 107 28.05 9.53 -2.38
C THR A 107 27.99 9.86 -0.89
N CYS A 108 26.80 10.22 -0.40
CA CYS A 108 26.60 10.48 1.02
C CYS A 108 26.73 9.17 1.81
N SER A 109 27.38 9.20 2.98
CA SER A 109 27.55 8.03 3.85
C SER A 109 26.23 7.44 4.38
N VAL A 110 25.13 8.17 4.22
CA VAL A 110 23.78 7.78 4.64
C VAL A 110 22.81 7.99 3.49
N THR A 111 21.70 7.26 3.49
CA THR A 111 20.59 7.43 2.54
C THR A 111 19.49 8.37 3.05
N CYS A 112 19.50 8.71 4.35
CA CYS A 112 18.63 9.68 5.00
C CYS A 112 19.36 10.32 6.20
N GLY A 113 18.90 11.46 6.67
CA GLY A 113 19.47 12.16 7.81
C GLY A 113 20.78 12.87 7.47
N SER A 114 21.60 13.14 8.49
CA SER A 114 22.90 13.79 8.34
C SER A 114 23.99 12.76 8.11
N GLY A 115 24.76 12.92 7.03
CA GLY A 115 25.93 12.11 6.74
C GLY A 115 27.09 12.95 6.21
N ILE A 116 28.12 12.25 5.74
CA ILE A 116 29.37 12.86 5.27
C ILE A 116 29.64 12.40 3.83
N GLN A 117 30.04 13.35 2.98
CA GLN A 117 30.66 13.08 1.68
C GLN A 117 32.15 13.35 1.75
N THR A 118 32.94 12.50 1.10
CA THR A 118 34.40 12.62 1.02
C THR A 118 34.84 12.86 -0.41
N ARG A 119 35.88 13.66 -0.62
CA ARG A 119 36.55 13.85 -1.92
C ARG A 119 38.05 13.68 -1.80
N SER A 120 38.72 13.44 -2.92
CA SER A 120 40.18 13.48 -2.98
C SER A 120 40.69 14.92 -3.00
N VAL A 121 41.81 15.17 -2.32
CA VAL A 121 42.52 16.45 -2.30
C VAL A 121 44.00 16.14 -2.38
N THR A 122 44.65 16.52 -3.48
CA THR A 122 46.06 16.19 -3.74
C THR A 122 46.82 17.47 -4.06
N CYS A 123 48.00 17.64 -3.46
CA CYS A 123 48.92 18.71 -3.83
C CYS A 123 49.71 18.29 -5.06
N ILE A 124 49.67 19.09 -6.12
CA ILE A 124 50.47 18.85 -7.33
C ILE A 124 51.37 20.04 -7.64
N ASN A 125 52.51 19.79 -8.25
CA ASN A 125 53.38 20.82 -8.78
C ASN A 125 52.93 21.31 -10.17
N GLY A 126 53.60 22.32 -10.72
CA GLY A 126 53.25 22.88 -12.03
C GLY A 126 53.43 21.91 -13.21
N LEU A 127 54.11 20.78 -13.00
CA LEU A 127 54.24 19.68 -13.96
C LEU A 127 53.11 18.63 -13.84
N GLY A 128 52.26 18.73 -12.81
CA GLY A 128 51.17 17.78 -12.56
C GLY A 128 51.55 16.57 -11.71
N ILE A 129 52.73 16.58 -11.08
CA ILE A 129 53.22 15.50 -10.23
C ILE A 129 52.74 15.74 -8.80
N ALA A 130 52.26 14.68 -8.14
CA ALA A 130 51.85 14.73 -6.74
C ALA A 130 53.06 14.94 -5.83
N VAL A 131 52.98 15.93 -4.95
CA VAL A 131 54.02 16.29 -3.98
C VAL A 131 53.44 16.35 -2.57
N ALA A 132 54.29 16.46 -1.54
CA ALA A 132 53.82 16.53 -0.17
C ALA A 132 52.91 17.75 0.08
N ASN A 133 51.85 17.54 0.86
CA ASN A 133 50.81 18.53 1.19
C ASN A 133 51.37 19.85 1.76
N SER A 134 52.50 19.80 2.44
CA SER A 134 53.18 20.98 3.02
C SER A 134 53.68 21.97 1.96
N ASN A 135 53.79 21.55 0.70
CA ASN A 135 54.24 22.41 -0.40
C ASN A 135 53.10 23.23 -1.02
N CYS A 136 51.84 22.94 -0.70
CA CYS A 136 50.69 23.68 -1.20
C CYS A 136 50.24 24.78 -0.21
N PRO A 137 49.59 25.85 -0.72
CA PRO A 137 49.10 26.93 0.13
C PRO A 137 48.12 26.46 1.20
N THR A 138 48.13 27.13 2.35
CA THR A 138 47.11 26.95 3.39
C THR A 138 45.95 27.94 3.17
N PRO A 139 44.70 27.57 3.47
CA PRO A 139 44.26 26.29 4.03
C PRO A 139 44.13 25.18 2.98
N MET A 140 44.32 23.93 3.41
CA MET A 140 43.99 22.75 2.60
C MET A 140 42.46 22.73 2.34
N PRO A 141 42.01 22.48 1.10
CA PRO A 141 40.60 22.36 0.80
C PRO A 141 39.92 21.27 1.64
N ALA A 142 38.65 21.49 2.01
CA ALA A 142 37.90 20.54 2.82
C ALA A 142 37.84 19.16 2.14
N VAL A 143 38.30 18.12 2.84
CA VAL A 143 38.26 16.72 2.39
C VAL A 143 36.84 16.15 2.52
N THR A 144 36.09 16.64 3.50
CA THR A 144 34.73 16.19 3.83
C THR A 144 33.74 17.35 3.81
N ARG A 145 32.47 17.04 3.52
CA ARG A 145 31.35 17.95 3.75
C ARG A 145 30.14 17.20 4.31
N ILE A 146 29.26 17.93 4.98
CA ILE A 146 27.97 17.41 5.44
C ILE A 146 27.02 17.27 4.24
N CYS A 147 26.28 16.17 4.20
CA CYS A 147 25.18 15.92 3.25
C CYS A 147 23.90 15.55 4.01
N ILE A 148 22.75 15.98 3.48
CA ILE A 148 21.43 15.68 4.04
C ILE A 148 20.51 15.23 2.89
N PRO A 149 20.42 13.92 2.59
CA PRO A 149 19.62 13.40 1.47
C PRO A 149 18.11 13.57 1.67
N GLY A 150 17.64 13.66 2.92
CA GLY A 150 16.23 13.77 3.28
C GLY A 150 15.99 13.34 4.72
N PRO A 151 14.78 13.49 5.27
CA PRO A 151 14.47 13.01 6.62
C PRO A 151 14.54 11.48 6.70
N CYS A 152 15.03 10.96 7.82
CA CYS A 152 14.88 9.53 8.11
C CYS A 152 13.46 9.26 8.57
N ASN A 153 12.64 8.73 7.67
CA ASN A 153 11.33 8.25 8.05
C ASN A 153 11.51 6.95 8.84
N SER A 154 11.12 6.96 10.11
CA SER A 154 10.99 5.74 10.90
C SER A 154 9.66 5.07 10.57
N PRO A 155 9.55 3.74 10.61
CA PRO A 155 8.27 3.05 10.54
C PRO A 155 7.34 3.55 11.63
N GLN A 156 6.08 3.82 11.31
CA GLN A 156 5.06 4.31 12.24
C GLN A 156 3.82 3.42 12.18
N TRP A 157 3.09 3.36 13.29
CA TRP A 157 1.80 2.69 13.29
C TRP A 157 0.78 3.52 12.52
N PHE A 158 0.13 2.86 11.56
CA PHE A 158 -1.08 3.34 10.94
C PHE A 158 -2.29 2.60 11.51
N ALA A 159 -3.35 3.34 11.83
CA ALA A 159 -4.60 2.76 12.29
C ALA A 159 -5.74 3.25 11.40
N GLY A 160 -6.42 2.32 10.75
CA GLY A 160 -7.56 2.60 9.89
C GLY A 160 -8.82 3.03 10.66
N PRO A 161 -9.91 3.31 9.95
CA PRO A 161 -11.21 3.53 10.57
C PRO A 161 -11.70 2.24 11.27
N PHE A 162 -12.51 2.41 12.31
CA PHE A 162 -13.25 1.29 12.90
C PHE A 162 -14.35 0.83 11.94
N GLY A 163 -14.55 -0.49 11.88
CA GLY A 163 -15.72 -1.08 11.23
C GLY A 163 -16.97 -0.97 12.09
N ASP A 164 -18.03 -1.64 11.65
CA ASP A 164 -19.32 -1.62 12.36
C ASP A 164 -19.24 -2.28 13.75
N CYS A 165 -20.14 -1.88 14.63
CA CYS A 165 -20.30 -2.52 15.93
C CYS A 165 -20.81 -3.95 15.76
N ASN A 166 -20.20 -4.92 16.44
CA ASN A 166 -20.63 -6.32 16.38
C ASN A 166 -21.98 -6.59 17.09
N ALA A 167 -22.44 -5.66 17.92
CA ALA A 167 -23.71 -5.76 18.62
C ALA A 167 -24.82 -5.10 17.81
N ASN A 168 -25.96 -5.78 17.68
CA ASN A 168 -27.14 -5.21 17.07
C ASN A 168 -27.80 -4.15 17.96
N CYS A 169 -27.63 -4.25 19.28
CA CYS A 169 -28.22 -3.38 20.29
C CYS A 169 -27.27 -3.26 21.49
N GLY A 170 -27.33 -2.14 22.20
CA GLY A 170 -26.56 -1.94 23.43
C GLY A 170 -25.06 -1.91 23.17
N GLN A 171 -24.29 -2.44 24.12
CA GLN A 171 -22.84 -2.43 24.06
C GLN A 171 -22.28 -3.56 23.20
N GLY A 172 -21.26 -3.24 22.43
CA GLY A 172 -20.51 -4.19 21.62
C GLY A 172 -19.06 -3.77 21.46
N MET A 173 -18.37 -4.40 20.51
CA MET A 173 -17.03 -4.03 20.08
C MET A 173 -16.97 -3.80 18.58
N GLN A 174 -16.13 -2.85 18.20
CA GLN A 174 -15.76 -2.59 16.81
C GLN A 174 -14.25 -2.77 16.66
N THR A 175 -13.83 -3.22 15.49
CA THR A 175 -12.44 -3.54 15.18
C THR A 175 -11.92 -2.69 14.03
N ARG A 176 -10.63 -2.40 14.02
CA ARG A 176 -9.93 -1.72 12.91
C ARG A 176 -8.63 -2.42 12.57
N THR A 177 -8.15 -2.18 11.35
CA THR A 177 -6.81 -2.60 10.93
C THR A 177 -5.76 -1.67 11.54
N VAL A 178 -4.73 -2.26 12.14
CA VAL A 178 -3.53 -1.57 12.63
C VAL A 178 -2.33 -2.23 11.97
N SER A 179 -1.51 -1.45 11.26
CA SER A 179 -0.35 -1.95 10.52
C SER A 179 0.83 -1.02 10.68
N CYS A 180 2.04 -1.58 10.70
CA CYS A 180 3.26 -0.79 10.62
C CYS A 180 3.49 -0.32 9.18
N VAL A 181 3.75 0.96 8.97
CA VAL A 181 4.00 1.53 7.64
C VAL A 181 5.30 2.32 7.59
N LEU A 182 6.00 2.22 6.47
CA LEU A 182 7.17 3.03 6.13
C LEU A 182 6.96 3.63 4.74
N ASN A 183 7.03 4.94 4.61
CA ASN A 183 6.75 5.65 3.35
C ASN A 183 5.40 5.25 2.71
N ASN A 184 4.34 5.13 3.53
CA ASN A 184 3.00 4.69 3.14
C ASN A 184 2.89 3.25 2.60
N VAL A 185 3.95 2.44 2.73
CA VAL A 185 3.93 1.02 2.38
C VAL A 185 3.87 0.18 3.65
N PRO A 186 2.98 -0.81 3.75
CA PRO A 186 2.96 -1.75 4.87
C PRO A 186 4.28 -2.51 4.99
N VAL A 187 4.82 -2.56 6.19
CA VAL A 187 6.01 -3.33 6.56
C VAL A 187 5.70 -4.25 7.74
N ALA A 188 6.65 -5.10 8.13
CA ALA A 188 6.46 -5.99 9.28
C ALA A 188 6.19 -5.19 10.57
N ASP A 189 5.22 -5.65 11.37
CA ASP A 189 4.82 -5.02 12.64
C ASP A 189 6.00 -4.84 13.62
N THR A 190 7.02 -5.70 13.53
CA THR A 190 8.25 -5.65 14.33
C THR A 190 9.12 -4.42 14.06
N MET A 191 8.90 -3.73 12.93
CA MET A 191 9.62 -2.52 12.55
C MET A 191 9.10 -1.27 13.28
N CYS A 192 7.90 -1.35 13.87
CA CYS A 192 7.31 -0.29 14.68
C CYS A 192 7.48 -0.58 16.18
N ASN A 193 7.51 0.47 16.99
CA ASN A 193 7.61 0.31 18.45
C ASN A 193 6.32 -0.31 19.00
N PRO A 194 6.33 -1.53 19.59
CA PRO A 194 5.11 -2.19 20.07
C PRO A 194 4.40 -1.42 21.19
N VAL A 195 5.10 -0.59 21.96
CA VAL A 195 4.53 0.21 23.06
C VAL A 195 3.59 1.30 22.53
N THR A 196 3.85 1.83 21.33
CA THR A 196 3.02 2.88 20.73
C THR A 196 1.92 2.33 19.83
N ARG A 197 1.70 1.00 19.81
CA ARG A 197 0.70 0.35 18.96
C ARG A 197 -0.71 0.79 19.35
N PRO A 198 -1.47 1.43 18.44
CA PRO A 198 -2.84 1.83 18.71
C PRO A 198 -3.74 0.60 18.98
N PRO A 199 -4.80 0.74 19.79
CA PRO A 199 -5.74 -0.36 20.01
C PRO A 199 -6.45 -0.73 18.71
N ALA A 200 -6.50 -2.02 18.41
CA ALA A 200 -7.22 -2.57 17.25
C ALA A 200 -8.72 -2.73 17.51
N THR A 201 -9.15 -2.66 18.77
CA THR A 201 -10.53 -2.82 19.21
C THR A 201 -10.95 -1.68 20.12
N GLN A 202 -12.24 -1.32 20.07
CA GLN A 202 -12.83 -0.41 21.04
C GLN A 202 -14.29 -0.77 21.31
N LEU A 203 -14.80 -0.29 22.44
CA LEU A 203 -16.22 -0.40 22.78
C LEU A 203 -17.06 0.49 21.85
N CYS A 204 -18.27 0.01 21.54
CA CYS A 204 -19.30 0.76 20.83
C CYS A 204 -20.65 0.59 21.55
N ASN A 205 -21.56 1.54 21.37
CA ASN A 205 -22.92 1.46 21.88
C ASN A 205 -23.91 1.84 20.78
N VAL A 206 -24.74 0.89 20.37
CA VAL A 206 -25.74 1.02 19.31
C VAL A 206 -27.10 1.48 19.87
N GLY A 207 -27.20 1.64 21.19
CA GLY A 207 -28.44 1.99 21.88
C GLY A 207 -29.40 0.80 22.02
N SER A 208 -30.40 0.94 22.86
CA SER A 208 -31.40 -0.11 23.11
C SER A 208 -32.22 -0.43 21.86
N CYS A 209 -32.54 -1.70 21.67
CA CYS A 209 -33.51 -2.11 20.66
C CYS A 209 -34.94 -1.93 21.16
N ASN A 210 -35.78 -1.38 20.30
CA ASN A 210 -37.16 -1.04 20.62
C ASN A 210 -38.10 -1.46 19.49
N TRP A 211 -39.31 -1.84 19.89
CA TRP A 211 -40.39 -2.11 18.96
C TRP A 211 -40.92 -0.81 18.37
N ILE A 212 -41.08 -0.78 17.06
CA ILE A 212 -41.82 0.27 16.37
C ILE A 212 -43.06 -0.38 15.75
N THR A 213 -44.22 0.17 16.09
CA THR A 213 -45.51 -0.32 15.59
C THR A 213 -46.11 0.68 14.62
N GLY A 214 -46.61 0.18 13.48
CA GLY A 214 -47.45 0.97 12.58
C GLY A 214 -48.86 1.18 13.14
N ALA A 215 -49.65 2.00 12.42
CA ALA A 215 -51.08 2.08 12.65
C ALA A 215 -51.76 0.76 12.29
N PHE A 216 -52.86 0.45 12.98
CA PHE A 216 -53.75 -0.64 12.56
C PHE A 216 -54.39 -0.31 11.21
N GLY A 217 -54.37 -1.28 10.29
CA GLY A 217 -55.07 -1.20 9.02
C GLY A 217 -56.59 -1.20 9.17
N THR A 218 -57.29 -1.29 8.05
CA THR A 218 -58.75 -1.44 8.02
C THR A 218 -59.19 -2.78 8.60
N CYS A 219 -60.43 -2.85 9.08
CA CYS A 219 -61.00 -4.09 9.59
C CYS A 219 -61.12 -5.10 8.44
N SER A 220 -60.81 -6.38 8.70
CA SER A 220 -60.90 -7.46 7.70
C SER A 220 -62.31 -7.67 7.13
N ILE A 221 -63.31 -7.11 7.79
CA ILE A 221 -64.73 -7.17 7.42
C ILE A 221 -65.37 -5.78 7.55
N THR A 222 -66.52 -5.62 6.92
CA THR A 222 -67.28 -4.36 6.90
C THR A 222 -68.39 -4.30 7.96
N CYS A 223 -68.72 -5.41 8.61
CA CYS A 223 -69.72 -5.52 9.69
C CYS A 223 -69.44 -6.80 10.49
N GLY A 224 -69.91 -6.89 11.74
CA GLY A 224 -69.64 -8.02 12.63
C GLY A 224 -68.27 -7.95 13.31
N SER A 225 -67.73 -9.10 13.75
CA SER A 225 -66.44 -9.20 14.45
C SER A 225 -65.30 -9.65 13.53
N GLY A 226 -64.36 -8.74 13.30
CA GLY A 226 -63.21 -8.94 12.41
C GLY A 226 -61.88 -8.67 13.10
N ILE A 227 -60.82 -8.63 12.30
CA ILE A 227 -59.45 -8.43 12.78
C ILE A 227 -58.81 -7.28 12.02
N GLN A 228 -58.12 -6.41 12.75
CA GLN A 228 -57.19 -5.43 12.19
C GLN A 228 -55.76 -5.90 12.44
N THR A 229 -54.90 -5.71 11.45
CA THR A 229 -53.47 -6.03 11.53
C THR A 229 -52.65 -4.74 11.47
N ARG A 230 -51.51 -4.70 12.15
CA ARG A 230 -50.50 -3.64 12.05
C ARG A 230 -49.11 -4.23 11.85
N SER A 231 -48.18 -3.42 11.36
CA SER A 231 -46.76 -3.78 11.34
C SER A 231 -46.15 -3.67 12.73
N VAL A 232 -45.29 -4.62 13.09
CA VAL A 232 -44.48 -4.61 14.31
C VAL A 232 -43.06 -5.00 13.91
N THR A 233 -42.12 -4.07 14.04
CA THR A 233 -40.74 -4.26 13.60
C THR A 233 -39.78 -3.87 14.72
N CYS A 234 -38.72 -4.68 14.91
CA CYS A 234 -37.66 -4.39 15.87
C CYS A 234 -36.59 -3.50 15.23
N PHE A 235 -36.26 -2.38 15.87
CA PHE A 235 -35.21 -1.47 15.44
C PHE A 235 -34.17 -1.30 16.53
N ASN A 236 -32.92 -1.10 16.11
CA ASN A 236 -31.86 -0.69 17.02
C ASN A 236 -31.85 0.83 17.28
N GLY A 237 -31.00 1.29 18.19
CA GLY A 237 -30.89 2.71 18.53
C GLY A 237 -30.36 3.60 17.40
N LEU A 238 -29.89 3.01 16.29
CA LEU A 238 -29.52 3.73 15.06
C LEU A 238 -30.64 3.75 14.01
N GLY A 239 -31.81 3.18 14.30
CA GLY A 239 -32.94 3.13 13.36
C GLY A 239 -32.82 2.06 12.28
N ILE A 240 -32.00 1.04 12.48
CA ILE A 240 -31.84 -0.11 11.57
C ILE A 240 -32.71 -1.26 12.04
N THR A 241 -33.43 -1.91 11.12
CA THR A 241 -34.23 -3.11 11.40
C THR A 241 -33.33 -4.27 11.80
N VAL A 242 -33.62 -4.90 12.94
CA VAL A 242 -32.89 -6.08 13.43
C VAL A 242 -33.85 -7.23 13.73
N ALA A 243 -33.32 -8.42 14.01
CA ALA A 243 -34.15 -9.58 14.31
C ALA A 243 -35.01 -9.34 15.56
N ASN A 244 -36.27 -9.79 15.52
CA ASN A 244 -37.26 -9.66 16.58
C ASN A 244 -36.80 -10.17 17.95
N SER A 245 -35.89 -11.15 17.99
CA SER A 245 -35.30 -11.68 19.22
C SER A 245 -34.44 -10.69 19.99
N ASN A 246 -34.01 -9.59 19.36
CA ASN A 246 -33.20 -8.55 20.02
C ASN A 246 -34.05 -7.50 20.74
N CYS A 247 -35.36 -7.45 20.50
CA CYS A 247 -36.25 -6.53 21.18
C CYS A 247 -36.84 -7.15 22.47
N PRO A 248 -37.25 -6.31 23.44
CA PRO A 248 -37.83 -6.80 24.69
C PRO A 248 -39.08 -7.66 24.48
N THR A 249 -39.25 -8.65 25.35
CA THR A 249 -40.49 -9.44 25.42
C THR A 249 -41.46 -8.80 26.43
N PRO A 250 -42.78 -8.84 26.17
CA PRO A 250 -43.45 -9.45 25.02
C PRO A 250 -43.44 -8.55 23.77
N MET A 251 -43.50 -9.19 22.59
CA MET A 251 -43.73 -8.48 21.32
C MET A 251 -45.12 -7.81 21.36
N PRO A 252 -45.25 -6.53 20.95
CA PRO A 252 -46.55 -5.88 20.84
C PRO A 252 -47.50 -6.65 19.94
N ALA A 253 -48.79 -6.71 20.29
CA ALA A 253 -49.79 -7.38 19.48
C ALA A 253 -49.82 -6.80 18.06
N ASP A 254 -49.66 -7.66 17.07
CA ASP A 254 -49.75 -7.32 15.64
C ASP A 254 -51.21 -7.31 15.15
N THR A 255 -52.12 -7.89 15.93
CA THR A 255 -53.54 -7.99 15.61
C THR A 255 -54.42 -7.47 16.74
N ARG A 256 -55.61 -6.99 16.38
CA ARG A 256 -56.69 -6.68 17.34
C ARG A 256 -58.06 -6.95 16.74
N ILE A 257 -59.04 -7.19 17.60
CA ILE A 257 -60.45 -7.34 17.20
C ILE A 257 -61.03 -5.97 16.84
N CYS A 258 -61.82 -5.93 15.77
CA CYS A 258 -62.60 -4.76 15.33
C CYS A 258 -64.06 -5.14 15.11
N ASN A 259 -64.97 -4.22 15.45
CA ASN A 259 -66.41 -4.39 15.26
C ASN A 259 -66.99 -3.14 14.55
N PRO A 260 -67.08 -3.13 13.21
CA PRO A 260 -67.58 -1.96 12.45
C PRO A 260 -69.08 -1.66 12.63
N GLY A 261 -69.84 -2.57 13.25
CA GLY A 261 -71.28 -2.46 13.45
C GLY A 261 -72.01 -3.77 13.10
N PRO A 262 -73.30 -3.89 13.40
CA PRO A 262 -74.09 -5.07 13.06
C PRO A 262 -74.21 -5.23 11.53
N CYS A 263 -74.22 -6.47 11.06
CA CYS A 263 -74.48 -6.77 9.65
C CYS A 263 -75.98 -6.63 9.37
N ASN A 264 -76.39 -5.43 8.95
CA ASN A 264 -77.79 -5.14 8.63
C ASN A 264 -78.14 -5.40 7.15
N SER A 265 -77.15 -5.70 6.31
CA SER A 265 -77.35 -6.05 4.91
C SER A 265 -77.13 -7.56 4.66
N PRO A 266 -77.86 -8.16 3.71
CA PRO A 266 -77.67 -9.55 3.32
C PRO A 266 -76.31 -9.76 2.66
N GLN A 267 -75.52 -10.69 3.20
CA GLN A 267 -74.22 -11.09 2.67
C GLN A 267 -74.06 -12.61 2.59
N TRP A 268 -73.33 -13.06 1.57
CA TRP A 268 -72.96 -14.47 1.44
C TRP A 268 -71.90 -14.83 2.47
N PHE A 269 -72.22 -15.80 3.34
CA PHE A 269 -71.26 -16.43 4.24
C PHE A 269 -70.82 -17.77 3.67
N ALA A 270 -69.51 -18.02 3.60
CA ALA A 270 -68.95 -19.30 3.17
C ALA A 270 -68.08 -19.90 4.28
N GLY A 271 -68.44 -21.09 4.75
CA GLY A 271 -67.64 -21.85 5.70
C GLY A 271 -66.37 -22.44 5.08
N PRO A 272 -65.51 -23.09 5.89
CA PRO A 272 -64.39 -23.87 5.37
C PRO A 272 -64.91 -25.01 4.49
N PHE A 273 -64.09 -25.44 3.54
CA PHE A 273 -64.36 -26.69 2.82
C PHE A 273 -64.16 -27.88 3.76
N GLY A 274 -65.10 -28.81 3.72
CA GLY A 274 -64.97 -30.09 4.43
C GLY A 274 -63.97 -31.01 3.73
N ASP A 275 -63.85 -32.23 4.25
CA ASP A 275 -62.90 -33.22 3.72
C ASP A 275 -63.12 -33.50 2.22
N CYS A 276 -62.02 -33.85 1.56
CA CYS A 276 -62.07 -34.29 0.18
C CYS A 276 -62.87 -35.61 0.07
N SER A 277 -63.73 -35.73 -0.94
CA SER A 277 -64.55 -36.93 -1.15
C SER A 277 -63.75 -38.21 -1.38
N THR A 278 -62.44 -38.10 -1.63
CA THR A 278 -61.53 -39.22 -1.84
C THR A 278 -60.37 -39.16 -0.84
N LYS A 279 -59.96 -40.34 -0.35
CA LYS A 279 -58.78 -40.45 0.51
C LYS A 279 -57.47 -40.22 -0.23
N CYS A 280 -57.42 -40.50 -1.54
CA CYS A 280 -56.31 -40.15 -2.43
C CYS A 280 -56.82 -39.61 -3.78
N GLY A 281 -55.94 -38.97 -4.54
CA GLY A 281 -56.20 -38.53 -5.91
C GLY A 281 -57.08 -37.28 -6.00
N LYS A 282 -57.69 -37.07 -7.17
CA LYS A 282 -58.62 -35.96 -7.41
C LYS A 282 -60.00 -36.30 -6.83
N GLY A 283 -60.53 -35.44 -5.99
CA GLY A 283 -61.86 -35.55 -5.42
C GLY A 283 -62.62 -34.23 -5.47
N MET A 284 -63.78 -34.19 -4.81
CA MET A 284 -64.54 -32.96 -4.61
C MET A 284 -64.71 -32.70 -3.12
N GLN A 285 -64.56 -31.44 -2.72
CA GLN A 285 -64.90 -30.97 -1.39
C GLN A 285 -66.08 -30.00 -1.49
N ARG A 286 -66.94 -30.01 -0.47
CA ARG A 286 -68.11 -29.14 -0.36
C ARG A 286 -67.95 -28.22 0.85
N ARG A 287 -68.53 -27.02 0.77
CA ARG A 287 -68.64 -26.11 1.90
C ARG A 287 -70.05 -25.59 2.05
N LEU A 288 -70.36 -25.17 3.27
CA LEU A 288 -71.59 -24.42 3.54
C LEU A 288 -71.49 -23.03 2.89
N VAL A 289 -72.53 -22.63 2.17
CA VAL A 289 -72.71 -21.26 1.66
C VAL A 289 -74.13 -20.85 1.96
N GLU A 290 -74.31 -19.77 2.69
CA GLU A 290 -75.64 -19.30 3.12
C GLU A 290 -75.69 -17.79 2.99
N CYS A 291 -76.84 -17.27 2.54
CA CYS A 291 -77.14 -15.86 2.67
C CYS A 291 -77.50 -15.56 4.13
N ARG A 292 -76.88 -14.53 4.73
CA ARG A 292 -77.15 -14.15 6.12
C ARG A 292 -77.34 -12.65 6.27
N ILE A 293 -78.28 -12.26 7.14
CA ILE A 293 -78.46 -10.89 7.63
C ILE A 293 -78.14 -10.93 9.13
N GLY A 294 -76.96 -10.47 9.52
CA GLY A 294 -76.47 -10.67 10.89
C GLY A 294 -76.24 -12.15 11.19
N ASN A 295 -76.88 -12.65 12.24
CA ASN A 295 -76.84 -14.07 12.62
C ASN A 295 -78.00 -14.89 12.03
N LEU A 296 -78.91 -14.26 11.28
CA LEU A 296 -80.08 -14.93 10.72
C LEU A 296 -79.76 -15.43 9.31
N VAL A 297 -80.13 -16.69 9.04
CA VAL A 297 -80.11 -17.24 7.68
C VAL A 297 -81.26 -16.60 6.92
N ALA A 298 -80.93 -15.88 5.85
CA ALA A 298 -81.86 -15.26 4.93
C ALA A 298 -81.99 -16.10 3.66
N ASP A 299 -83.01 -15.81 2.85
CA ASP A 299 -83.15 -16.45 1.55
C ASP A 299 -82.00 -16.06 0.61
N ASP A 300 -81.55 -17.01 -0.23
CA ASP A 300 -80.49 -16.82 -1.22
C ASP A 300 -80.77 -15.64 -2.18
N ILE A 301 -82.04 -15.20 -2.34
CA ILE A 301 -82.45 -14.06 -3.18
C ILE A 301 -82.05 -12.70 -2.59
N GLU A 302 -81.92 -12.61 -1.26
CA GLU A 302 -81.58 -11.36 -0.57
C GLU A 302 -80.11 -10.98 -0.80
N CYS A 303 -79.26 -11.98 -1.07
CA CYS A 303 -77.85 -11.78 -1.39
C CYS A 303 -77.62 -11.64 -2.90
N GLU A 304 -76.69 -10.76 -3.29
CA GLU A 304 -76.34 -10.56 -4.70
C GLU A 304 -75.76 -11.84 -5.32
N ARG A 305 -76.52 -12.50 -6.21
CA ARG A 305 -76.15 -13.81 -6.80
C ARG A 305 -74.79 -13.83 -7.49
N LEU A 306 -74.36 -12.72 -8.10
CA LEU A 306 -73.06 -12.62 -8.77
C LEU A 306 -71.88 -12.76 -7.80
N LYS A 307 -72.09 -12.49 -6.50
CA LYS A 307 -71.07 -12.61 -5.46
C LYS A 307 -71.14 -13.95 -4.71
N MET A 308 -71.96 -14.89 -5.15
CA MET A 308 -72.13 -16.18 -4.48
C MET A 308 -70.83 -17.00 -4.53
N PRO A 309 -70.28 -17.40 -3.36
CA PRO A 309 -69.11 -18.27 -3.30
C PRO A 309 -69.40 -19.68 -3.85
N HIS A 310 -68.42 -20.32 -4.51
CA HIS A 310 -68.58 -21.69 -4.98
C HIS A 310 -68.84 -22.67 -3.82
N ARG A 311 -69.92 -23.45 -3.90
CA ARG A 311 -70.30 -24.47 -2.89
C ARG A 311 -69.45 -25.74 -2.95
N LYS A 312 -68.80 -25.98 -4.10
CA LYS A 312 -67.98 -27.17 -4.37
C LYS A 312 -66.71 -26.75 -5.09
N GLN A 313 -65.61 -27.43 -4.81
CA GLN A 313 -64.38 -27.29 -5.59
C GLN A 313 -63.68 -28.64 -5.71
N VAL A 314 -62.85 -28.76 -6.74
CA VAL A 314 -61.96 -29.92 -6.90
C VAL A 314 -60.88 -29.85 -5.81
N CYS A 315 -60.63 -30.97 -5.15
CA CYS A 315 -59.52 -31.15 -4.23
C CYS A 315 -58.56 -32.20 -4.77
N ILE A 316 -57.30 -32.09 -4.38
CA ILE A 316 -56.28 -33.11 -4.60
C ILE A 316 -55.87 -33.58 -3.21
N SER A 317 -56.20 -34.83 -2.89
CA SER A 317 -55.83 -35.48 -1.64
C SER A 317 -54.44 -36.16 -1.78
N LEU A 318 -54.14 -37.12 -0.91
CA LEU A 318 -52.92 -37.94 -0.94
C LEU A 318 -52.67 -38.57 -2.31
N ARG A 319 -51.42 -38.97 -2.62
CA ARG A 319 -51.13 -39.66 -3.89
C ARG A 319 -51.68 -41.10 -3.83
N CYS A 320 -52.33 -41.56 -4.90
CA CYS A 320 -52.78 -42.95 -4.99
C CYS A 320 -51.63 -43.87 -5.44
N LEU A 321 -51.48 -45.02 -4.79
CA LEU A 321 -50.59 -46.11 -5.21
C LEU A 321 -51.39 -47.21 -5.96
N LEU A 322 -50.71 -48.23 -6.48
CA LEU A 322 -51.36 -49.40 -7.07
C LEU A 322 -52.16 -50.14 -5.98
N GLY A 323 -53.50 -50.04 -6.04
CA GLY A 323 -54.42 -50.59 -5.03
C GLY A 323 -55.27 -49.51 -4.36
N ASN A 324 -55.86 -49.80 -3.19
CA ASN A 324 -56.66 -48.85 -2.39
C ASN A 324 -55.82 -48.07 -1.34
N ASP A 325 -54.49 -48.15 -1.40
CA ASP A 325 -53.57 -47.54 -0.43
C ASP A 325 -53.12 -46.13 -0.86
N CYS A 326 -52.94 -45.25 0.15
CA CYS A 326 -52.69 -43.82 -0.01
C CYS A 326 -51.39 -43.41 0.74
N GLU A 327 -50.55 -42.55 0.16
CA GLU A 327 -49.32 -42.05 0.81
C GLU A 327 -49.32 -40.51 0.94
N LEU A 328 -48.86 -40.00 2.08
CA LEU A 328 -48.70 -38.57 2.35
C LEU A 328 -47.69 -37.97 1.38
N LEU A 329 -48.10 -36.91 0.67
CA LEU A 329 -47.18 -36.08 -0.09
C LEU A 329 -46.18 -35.50 0.91
N ASP A 330 -44.93 -35.97 0.87
CA ASP A 330 -43.81 -35.26 1.49
C ASP A 330 -43.80 -33.85 0.92
N ASN A 331 -44.34 -32.91 1.69
CA ASN A 331 -44.43 -31.52 1.32
C ASN A 331 -43.07 -30.89 1.58
N PRO A 332 -42.30 -30.46 0.56
CA PRO A 332 -40.96 -29.89 0.78
C PRO A 332 -40.99 -28.53 1.52
N PHE A 333 -42.17 -28.03 1.91
CA PHE A 333 -42.37 -26.73 2.53
C PHE A 333 -42.80 -26.77 4.00
N ILE A 334 -42.83 -27.93 4.66
CA ILE A 334 -42.95 -27.98 6.13
C ILE A 334 -41.57 -28.26 6.73
N ARG A 335 -40.84 -27.19 7.05
CA ARG A 335 -39.79 -27.28 8.07
C ARG A 335 -40.46 -27.76 9.35
N ARG A 336 -39.93 -28.84 9.93
CA ARG A 336 -40.17 -29.21 11.33
C ARG A 336 -39.85 -28.00 12.20
N GLY A 337 -40.88 -27.47 12.86
CA GLY A 337 -40.74 -26.62 14.03
C GLY A 337 -41.09 -27.45 15.24
N LEU A 338 -40.08 -28.14 15.77
CA LEU A 338 -39.81 -28.56 17.15
C LEU A 338 -38.61 -29.52 17.12
#